data_AF-A0A5C7PAM5-F1
#
_entry.id   AF-A0A5C7PAM5-F1
#
_cell.length_a   1.000
_cell.length_b   1.000
_cell.length_c   1.000
_cell.angle_alpha   90.00
_cell.angle_beta   90.00
_cell.angle_gamma   90.00
#
_symmetry.space_group_name_H-M   'P 1'
#
loop_
_entity.id
_entity.type
_entity.pdbx_description
1 polymer ?
#
loop_
_entity_poly.entity_id
_entity_poly.type
_entity_poly.pdbx_seq_one_letter_code
_entity_poly.pdbx_strand_id
1 'polypeptide(L)'
;MGLSESEFWELTPAQFGAINQRHILHEKISDYRAGIIASILCNVNRKKESPPFAPGDFFESLKVTERGKMTGAEIKEKAKMITAILSGTKKKGAR
;
A
#
# COMPACT_ATOMS: atom_id res chain seq x y z
N MET A 1 -0.69 -7.89 19.00
CA MET A 1 -0.56 -6.78 19.97
C MET A 1 0.53 -7.00 21.03
N GLY A 2 0.89 -8.24 21.37
CA GLY A 2 2.05 -8.50 22.25
C GLY A 2 1.85 -8.11 23.72
N LEU A 3 0.59 -7.93 24.16
CA LEU A 3 0.25 -7.64 25.55
C LEU A 3 0.16 -8.93 26.36
N SER A 4 0.68 -8.90 27.58
CA SER A 4 0.36 -9.89 28.62
C SER A 4 -1.06 -9.69 29.15
N GLU A 5 -1.59 -10.70 29.84
CA GLU A 5 -2.94 -10.65 30.40
C GLU A 5 -3.09 -9.56 31.47
N SER A 6 -2.08 -9.38 32.32
CA SER A 6 -2.09 -8.31 33.33
C SER A 6 -2.12 -6.92 32.68
N GLU A 7 -1.31 -6.70 31.64
CA GLU A 7 -1.31 -5.44 30.89
C GLU A 7 -2.64 -5.18 30.20
N PHE A 8 -3.35 -6.23 29.74
CA PHE A 8 -4.67 -6.07 29.14
C PHE A 8 -5.71 -5.55 30.15
N TRP A 9 -5.74 -6.12 31.35
CA TRP A 9 -6.71 -5.73 32.39
C TRP A 9 -6.43 -4.37 33.02
N GLU A 10 -5.21 -3.85 32.90
CA GLU A 10 -4.84 -2.50 33.33
C GLU A 10 -5.27 -1.39 32.34
N LEU A 11 -5.65 -1.77 31.12
CA LEU A 11 -6.04 -0.80 30.10
C LEU A 11 -7.52 -0.41 30.19
N THR A 12 -7.77 0.88 30.01
CA THR A 12 -9.11 1.35 29.67
C THR A 12 -9.48 0.95 28.23
N PRO A 13 -10.79 0.82 27.91
CA PRO A 13 -11.23 0.52 26.55
C PRO A 13 -10.68 1.50 25.50
N ALA A 14 -10.51 2.78 25.86
CA ALA A 14 -9.96 3.80 24.96
C ALA A 14 -8.47 3.55 24.67
N GLN A 15 -7.68 3.20 25.69
CA GLN A 15 -6.25 2.90 25.52
C GLN A 15 -6.05 1.62 24.71
N PHE A 16 -6.85 0.58 24.99
CA PHE A 16 -6.84 -0.64 24.19
C PHE A 16 -7.20 -0.35 22.72
N GLY A 17 -8.22 0.47 22.48
CA GLY A 17 -8.62 0.89 21.14
C GLY A 17 -7.48 1.56 20.36
N ALA A 18 -6.73 2.46 21.01
CA ALA A 18 -5.59 3.13 20.38
C ALA A 18 -4.44 2.16 20.04
N ILE A 19 -4.13 1.21 20.94
CA ILE A 19 -3.10 0.18 20.71
C ILE A 19 -3.51 -0.72 19.55
N ASN A 20 -4.76 -1.17 19.55
CA ASN A 20 -5.30 -2.03 18.50
C ASN A 20 -5.26 -1.33 17.13
N GLN A 21 -5.67 -0.05 17.05
CA GLN A 21 -5.58 0.73 15.81
C GLN A 21 -4.15 0.83 15.28
N ARG A 22 -3.19 1.14 16.16
CA ARG A 22 -1.76 1.18 15.78
C ARG A 22 -1.27 -0.18 15.31
N HIS A 23 -1.68 -1.25 15.97
CA HIS A 23 -1.33 -2.61 15.58
C HIS A 23 -1.87 -2.98 14.20
N ILE A 24 -3.15 -2.72 13.94
CA ILE A 24 -3.78 -2.94 12.62
C ILE A 24 -3.06 -2.15 11.54
N LEU A 25 -2.70 -0.89 11.80
CA LEU A 25 -1.95 -0.07 10.84
C LEU A 25 -0.57 -0.70 10.54
N HIS A 26 0.12 -1.17 11.57
CA HIS A 26 1.42 -1.81 11.42
C HIS A 26 1.32 -3.12 10.61
N GLU A 27 0.31 -3.94 10.86
CA GLU A 27 0.04 -5.15 10.08
C GLU A 27 -0.26 -4.81 8.61
N LYS A 28 -1.12 -3.82 8.34
CA LYS A 28 -1.38 -3.36 6.97
C LYS A 28 -0.11 -2.93 6.22
N ILE A 29 0.80 -2.23 6.90
CA ILE A 29 2.08 -1.83 6.30
C ILE A 29 2.99 -3.05 6.07
N SER A 30 2.99 -4.00 7.00
CA SER A 30 3.72 -5.25 6.86
C SER A 30 3.24 -6.06 5.66
N ASP A 31 1.93 -6.29 5.58
CA ASP A 31 1.26 -6.97 4.46
C ASP A 31 1.56 -6.26 3.14
N TYR A 32 1.49 -4.91 3.11
CA TYR A 32 1.78 -4.15 1.89
C TYR A 32 3.21 -4.39 1.38
N ARG A 33 4.20 -4.38 2.27
CA ARG A 33 5.60 -4.65 1.90
C ARG A 33 5.78 -6.09 1.42
N ALA A 34 5.20 -7.05 2.12
CA ALA A 34 5.22 -8.46 1.72
C ALA A 34 4.54 -8.68 0.35
N GLY A 35 3.40 -8.03 0.14
CA GLY A 35 2.64 -8.08 -1.11
C GLY A 35 3.40 -7.46 -2.28
N ILE A 36 4.15 -6.38 -2.07
CA ILE A 36 5.05 -5.83 -3.10
C ILE A 36 6.08 -6.88 -3.51
N ILE A 37 6.79 -7.47 -2.54
CA ILE A 37 7.83 -8.46 -2.83
C ILE A 37 7.23 -9.67 -3.57
N ALA A 38 6.11 -10.20 -3.08
CA ALA A 38 5.41 -11.32 -3.71
C ALA A 38 4.96 -10.98 -5.14
N SER A 39 4.38 -9.80 -5.35
CA SER A 39 3.95 -9.35 -6.69
C SER A 39 5.13 -9.24 -7.66
N ILE A 40 6.29 -8.76 -7.21
CA ILE A 40 7.50 -8.67 -8.04
C ILE A 40 7.95 -10.08 -8.45
N LEU A 41 8.10 -10.99 -7.47
CA LEU A 41 8.54 -12.36 -7.73
C LEU A 41 7.59 -13.11 -8.67
N CYS A 42 6.28 -12.98 -8.47
CA CYS A 42 5.29 -13.60 -9.34
C CYS A 42 5.29 -12.99 -10.74
N ASN A 43 5.43 -11.66 -10.86
CA ASN A 43 5.43 -10.99 -12.16
C ASN A 43 6.69 -11.25 -12.99
N VAL A 44 7.86 -11.42 -12.36
CA VAL A 44 9.11 -11.80 -13.05
C VAL A 44 8.98 -13.18 -13.68
N ASN A 45 8.26 -14.09 -13.02
CA ASN A 45 8.03 -15.46 -13.48
C ASN A 45 6.69 -15.65 -14.22
N ARG A 46 6.01 -14.55 -14.55
CA ARG A 46 4.67 -14.57 -15.15
C ARG A 46 4.73 -14.92 -16.64
N LYS A 47 3.75 -15.69 -17.12
CA LYS A 47 3.58 -15.94 -18.56
C LYS A 47 3.16 -14.66 -19.27
N LYS A 48 3.67 -14.42 -20.48
CA LYS A 48 3.46 -13.17 -21.25
C LYS A 48 2.01 -12.66 -21.26
N GLU A 49 1.04 -13.57 -21.40
CA GLU A 49 -0.39 -13.25 -21.55
C GLU A 49 -1.22 -13.35 -20.26
N SER A 50 -0.66 -13.89 -19.17
CA SER A 50 -1.38 -13.94 -17.88
C SER A 50 -1.52 -12.54 -17.26
N PRO A 51 -2.58 -12.22 -16.51
CA PRO A 51 -2.72 -10.91 -15.88
C PRO A 51 -1.60 -10.65 -14.85
N PRO A 52 -1.15 -9.39 -14.70
CA PRO A 52 -0.13 -9.04 -13.70
C PRO A 52 -0.70 -9.20 -12.28
N PHE A 53 0.14 -9.68 -11.37
CA PHE A 53 -0.19 -9.76 -9.94
C PHE A 53 0.04 -8.41 -9.27
N ALA A 54 -0.92 -7.94 -8.50
CA ALA A 54 -0.81 -6.78 -7.63
C ALA A 54 -0.58 -7.22 -6.17
N PRO A 55 -0.01 -6.36 -5.30
CA PRO A 55 0.13 -6.67 -3.87
C PRO A 55 -1.18 -7.09 -3.20
N GLY A 56 -2.31 -6.53 -3.64
CA GLY A 56 -3.65 -6.84 -3.13
C GLY A 56 -4.16 -8.23 -3.46
N ASP A 57 -3.52 -8.95 -4.39
CA ASP A 57 -3.91 -10.32 -4.71
C ASP A 57 -3.45 -11.33 -3.65
N PHE A 58 -2.50 -10.94 -2.79
CA PHE A 58 -1.89 -11.81 -1.78
C PHE A 58 -2.45 -11.64 -0.37
N PHE A 59 -2.99 -10.45 -0.06
CA PHE A 59 -3.47 -10.10 1.27
C PHE A 59 -4.85 -9.42 1.20
N GLU A 60 -5.82 -9.95 1.95
CA GLU A 60 -7.18 -9.38 2.02
C GLU A 60 -7.18 -7.95 2.57
N SER A 61 -6.30 -7.67 3.53
CA SER A 61 -6.11 -6.35 4.16
C SER A 61 -5.75 -5.25 3.16
N LEU A 62 -5.28 -5.63 1.96
CA LEU A 62 -4.86 -4.76 0.87
C LEU A 62 -5.83 -4.73 -0.31
N LYS A 63 -6.86 -5.60 -0.31
CA LYS A 63 -7.88 -5.57 -1.36
C LYS A 63 -8.58 -4.24 -1.30
N VAL A 64 -8.40 -3.45 -2.35
CA VAL A 64 -9.12 -2.20 -2.49
C VAL A 64 -10.53 -2.58 -2.93
N THR A 65 -11.50 -2.44 -2.02
CA THR A 65 -12.92 -2.45 -2.35
C THR A 65 -13.15 -1.37 -3.40
N GLU A 66 -13.27 -1.80 -4.65
CA GLU A 66 -13.51 -1.02 -5.86
C GLU A 66 -12.57 0.18 -6.10
N ARG A 67 -11.35 -0.10 -6.55
CA ARG A 67 -10.71 0.83 -7.50
C ARG A 67 -11.45 0.69 -8.83
N GLY A 68 -12.29 1.66 -9.18
CA GLY A 68 -12.83 1.79 -10.52
C GLY A 68 -11.70 1.61 -11.55
N LYS A 69 -11.87 0.68 -12.49
CA LYS A 69 -10.86 0.39 -13.52
C LYS A 69 -10.55 1.68 -14.27
N MET A 70 -9.38 2.27 -14.03
CA MET A 70 -8.93 3.42 -14.81
C MET A 70 -8.61 2.95 -16.23
N THR A 71 -9.19 3.63 -17.20
CA THR A 71 -8.94 3.45 -18.63
C THR A 71 -7.51 3.87 -18.99
N GLY A 72 -6.97 3.32 -20.08
CA GLY A 72 -5.62 3.68 -20.56
C GLY A 72 -5.43 5.18 -20.84
N ALA A 73 -6.51 5.89 -21.18
CA ALA A 73 -6.52 7.34 -21.34
C ALA A 73 -6.26 8.07 -20.02
N GLU A 74 -6.89 7.63 -18.93
CA GLU A 74 -6.73 8.23 -17.61
C GLU A 74 -5.34 7.96 -17.01
N ILE A 75 -4.76 6.80 -17.30
CA ILE A 75 -3.36 6.49 -16.93
C ILE A 75 -2.40 7.45 -17.63
N LYS A 76 -2.62 7.70 -18.94
CA LYS A 76 -1.79 8.62 -19.73
C LYS A 76 -1.87 10.05 -19.21
N GLU A 77 -3.06 10.52 -18.85
CA GLU A 77 -3.24 11.86 -18.28
C GLU A 77 -2.60 12.00 -16.90
N LYS A 78 -2.72 11.00 -16.03
CA LYS A 78 -2.01 11.01 -14.74
C LYS A 78 -0.49 10.99 -14.92
N ALA A 79 0.03 10.21 -15.86
CA ALA A 79 1.47 10.18 -16.15
C ALA A 79 1.99 11.54 -16.65
N LYS A 80 1.23 12.24 -17.51
CA LYS A 80 1.55 13.61 -17.91
C LYS A 80 1.54 14.58 -16.73
N MET A 81 0.53 14.49 -15.86
CA MET A 81 0.40 15.35 -14.69
C MET A 81 1.58 15.17 -13.72
N ILE A 82 1.97 13.92 -13.43
CA ILE A 82 3.13 13.60 -12.59
C ILE A 82 4.41 14.13 -13.23
N THR A 83 4.59 13.93 -14.53
CA THR A 83 5.76 14.44 -15.27
C THR A 83 5.83 15.97 -15.22
N ALA A 84 4.69 16.66 -15.36
CA ALA A 84 4.63 18.12 -15.28
C ALA A 84 4.97 18.64 -13.87
N ILE A 85 4.48 17.99 -12.82
CA ILE A 85 4.80 18.33 -11.43
C ILE A 85 6.31 18.15 -11.16
N LEU A 86 6.86 17.00 -11.54
CA LEU A 86 8.28 16.68 -11.34
C LEU A 86 9.19 17.57 -12.21
N SER A 87 8.78 17.91 -13.42
CA SER A 87 9.53 18.82 -14.30
C SER A 87 9.43 20.28 -13.83
N GLY A 88 8.34 20.66 -13.17
CA GLY A 88 8.16 21.96 -12.54
C GLY A 88 9.10 22.20 -11.35
N THR A 89 9.52 21.14 -10.65
CA THR A 89 10.53 21.23 -9.57
C THR A 89 11.97 21.42 -10.06
N LYS A 90 12.23 21.36 -11.38
CA LYS A 90 13.58 21.52 -11.98
C LYS A 90 13.90 22.93 -12.47
N LYS A 91 13.30 24.01 -11.95
CA LYS A 91 13.69 25.39 -12.34
C LYS A 91 14.27 26.25 -11.22
N LYS A 92 15.59 26.46 -11.38
CA LYS A 92 16.48 27.53 -10.87
C LYS A 92 17.12 27.35 -9.48
N GLY A 93 18.12 26.47 -9.46
CA GLY A 93 19.28 26.60 -8.58
C GLY A 93 20.56 26.36 -9.39
N ALA A 94 21.00 27.35 -10.17
CA ALA A 94 22.35 27.39 -10.75
C ALA A 94 22.76 28.87 -10.82
N ARG A 95 23.81 29.17 -10.05
CA ARG A 95 24.55 30.44 -10.06
C ARG A 95 25.22 30.66 -11.41
#